data_AF-A0A937XP33-F1
#
_entry.id   AF-A0A937XP33-F1
#
_cell.length_a   1.000
_cell.length_b   1.000
_cell.length_c   1.000
_cell.angle_alpha   90.00
_cell.angle_beta   90.00
_cell.angle_gamma   90.00
#
_symmetry.space_group_name_H-M   'P 1'
#
loop_
_entity.id
_entity.type
_entity.pdbx_description
1 polymer ?
#
loop_
_entity_poly.entity_id
_entity_poly.type
_entity_poly.pdbx_seq_one_letter_code
_entity_poly.pdbx_strand_id
1 'polypeptide(L)'
;MKLDLYRISRRLTVPVVILIDAALLLAAAPALPPSLTAIAPMPPWFALVAGVGLSVLFNRGRAFIAFASLLAAYAGIEVAGTTGSQSFPVLAVFTAITILVPANILFALLYAERGVYQHRNYR
;
A
#
# COMPACT_ATOMS: atom_id res chain seq x y z
N MET A 1 30.63 -10.81 10.45
CA MET A 1 30.24 -9.39 10.24
C MET A 1 30.02 -9.00 8.77
N LYS A 2 30.92 -9.28 7.81
CA LYS A 2 30.69 -8.94 6.37
C LYS A 2 29.48 -9.66 5.72
N LEU A 3 29.20 -10.91 6.11
CA LEU A 3 28.08 -11.71 5.60
C LEU A 3 26.70 -11.17 6.03
N ASP A 4 26.59 -10.57 7.22
CA ASP A 4 25.35 -9.95 7.69
C ASP A 4 25.03 -8.66 6.94
N LEU A 5 26.06 -7.83 6.67
CA LEU A 5 25.89 -6.58 5.95
C LEU A 5 25.39 -6.79 4.51
N TYR A 6 25.86 -7.85 3.83
CA TYR A 6 25.39 -8.23 2.50
C TYR A 6 23.95 -8.76 2.52
N ARG A 7 23.58 -9.54 3.53
CA ARG A 7 22.23 -10.09 3.67
C ARG A 7 21.20 -9.00 4.01
N ILE A 8 21.58 -8.03 4.84
CA ILE A 8 20.76 -6.86 5.18
C ILE A 8 20.61 -5.94 3.98
N SER A 9 21.72 -5.58 3.31
CA SER A 9 21.67 -4.72 2.11
C SER A 9 20.78 -5.31 1.02
N ARG A 10 20.88 -6.62 0.74
CA ARG A 10 20.02 -7.30 -0.25
C ARG A 10 18.53 -7.23 0.07
N ARG A 11 18.15 -7.22 1.35
CA ARG A 11 16.75 -7.09 1.78
C ARG A 11 16.23 -5.65 1.66
N LEU A 12 17.14 -4.67 1.80
CA LEU A 12 16.83 -3.25 1.67
C LEU A 12 16.90 -2.75 0.23
N THR A 13 17.58 -3.47 -0.68
CA THR A 13 17.71 -3.04 -2.09
C THR A 13 16.35 -2.83 -2.74
N VAL A 14 15.43 -3.78 -2.61
CA VAL A 14 14.10 -3.70 -3.25
C VAL A 14 13.30 -2.49 -2.76
N PRO A 15 13.08 -2.27 -1.44
CA PRO A 15 12.35 -1.09 -0.98
C PRO A 15 13.06 0.23 -1.29
N VAL A 16 14.40 0.27 -1.23
CA VAL A 16 15.17 1.48 -1.57
C VAL A 16 15.02 1.84 -3.05
N VAL A 17 15.11 0.85 -3.95
CA VAL A 17 14.92 1.06 -5.39
C VAL A 17 13.50 1.55 -5.68
N ILE A 18 12.47 0.95 -5.07
CA ILE A 18 11.07 1.39 -5.22
C ILE A 18 10.90 2.85 -4.77
N LEU A 19 11.51 3.24 -3.65
CA LEU A 19 11.43 4.62 -3.15
C LEU A 19 12.14 5.61 -4.07
N ILE A 20 13.30 5.23 -4.62
CA ILE A 20 14.04 6.06 -5.58
C ILE A 20 13.23 6.22 -6.87
N ASP A 21 12.69 5.13 -7.42
CA ASP A 21 11.87 5.16 -8.63
C ASP A 21 10.62 6.03 -8.43
N ALA A 22 9.94 5.89 -7.29
CA ALA A 22 8.78 6.71 -6.95
C ALA A 22 9.15 8.21 -6.83
N ALA A 23 10.29 8.53 -6.22
CA ALA A 23 10.77 9.91 -6.11
C ALA A 23 11.12 10.51 -7.48
N LEU A 24 11.74 9.72 -8.36
CA LEU A 24 12.06 10.13 -9.74
C LEU A 24 10.79 10.36 -10.57
N LEU A 25 9.81 9.45 -10.47
CA LEU A 25 8.50 9.60 -11.11
C LEU A 25 7.79 10.88 -10.64
N LEU A 26 7.81 11.16 -9.34
CA LEU A 26 7.20 12.37 -8.78
C LEU A 26 7.94 13.64 -9.24
N ALA A 27 9.27 13.62 -9.28
CA ALA A 27 10.07 14.75 -9.78
C ALA A 27 9.85 15.01 -11.28
N ALA A 28 9.58 13.96 -12.05
CA ALA A 28 9.24 14.06 -13.46
C ALA A 28 7.78 14.49 -13.71
N ALA A 29 6.91 14.42 -12.69
CA ALA A 29 5.47 14.72 -12.80
C ALA A 29 5.11 16.07 -13.46
N PRO A 30 5.81 17.19 -13.19
CA PRO A 30 5.51 18.49 -13.79
C PRO A 30 5.83 18.58 -15.28
N ALA A 31 6.67 17.68 -15.79
CA ALA A 31 7.09 17.64 -17.19
C ALA A 31 6.18 16.76 -18.07
N LEU A 32 5.13 16.17 -17.51
CA LEU A 32 4.23 15.33 -18.30
C LEU A 32 3.34 16.17 -19.23
N PRO A 33 3.20 15.74 -20.51
CA PRO A 33 2.21 16.28 -21.43
C PRO A 33 0.80 16.25 -20.80
N PRO A 34 -0.06 17.24 -21.08
CA PRO A 34 -1.43 17.30 -20.56
C PRO A 34 -2.31 16.13 -21.00
N SER A 35 -1.89 15.32 -21.99
CA SER A 35 -2.55 14.07 -22.36
C SER A 35 -2.31 12.92 -21.37
N LEU A 36 -1.24 12.99 -20.56
CA LEU A 36 -0.86 11.95 -19.59
C LEU A 36 -1.23 12.30 -18.15
N THR A 37 -1.60 13.55 -17.86
CA THR A 37 -2.04 13.98 -16.51
C THR A 37 -3.31 13.27 -16.06
N ALA A 38 -4.19 12.88 -17.00
CA ALA A 38 -5.37 12.07 -16.71
C ALA A 38 -5.04 10.61 -16.32
N ILE A 39 -3.88 10.09 -16.75
CA ILE A 39 -3.42 8.72 -16.48
C ILE A 39 -2.49 8.69 -15.25
N ALA A 40 -1.86 9.81 -14.91
CA ALA A 40 -0.93 9.93 -13.79
C ALA A 40 -1.45 9.42 -12.41
N PRO A 41 -2.74 9.54 -12.05
CA PRO A 41 -3.26 8.98 -10.79
C PRO A 41 -3.67 7.49 -10.86
N MET A 42 -3.61 6.83 -12.03
CA MET A 42 -3.94 5.40 -12.14
C MET A 42 -2.93 4.41 -11.50
N PRO A 43 -1.59 4.66 -11.47
CA PRO A 43 -0.63 3.68 -10.97
C PRO A 43 -0.88 3.19 -9.53
N PRO A 44 -1.25 4.05 -8.55
CA PRO A 44 -1.59 3.60 -7.19
C PRO A 44 -2.78 2.63 -7.17
N TRP A 45 -3.84 2.91 -7.94
CA TRP A 45 -4.99 2.01 -8.04
C TRP A 45 -4.60 0.63 -8.58
N PHE A 46 -3.84 0.59 -9.69
CA PHE A 46 -3.37 -0.67 -10.25
C PHE A 46 -2.49 -1.45 -9.28
N ALA A 47 -1.54 -0.78 -8.62
CA ALA A 47 -0.65 -1.43 -7.66
C ALA A 47 -1.40 -2.02 -6.46
N LEU A 48 -2.37 -1.28 -5.90
CA LEU A 48 -3.12 -1.72 -4.73
C LEU A 48 -4.10 -2.85 -5.08
N VAL A 49 -4.84 -2.74 -6.19
CA VAL A 49 -5.75 -3.79 -6.66
C VAL A 49 -4.98 -5.07 -7.01
N ALA A 50 -3.85 -4.94 -7.72
CA ALA A 50 -2.99 -6.08 -8.01
C ALA A 50 -2.42 -6.69 -6.72
N GLY A 51 -1.98 -5.88 -5.76
CA GLY A 51 -1.48 -6.35 -4.48
C GLY A 51 -2.52 -7.15 -3.68
N VAL A 52 -3.77 -6.66 -3.64
CA VAL A 52 -4.89 -7.41 -3.05
C VAL A 52 -5.12 -8.72 -3.79
N GLY A 53 -5.27 -8.69 -5.12
CA GLY A 53 -5.55 -9.87 -5.94
C GLY A 53 -4.46 -10.94 -5.85
N LEU A 54 -3.19 -10.54 -5.94
CA LEU A 54 -2.05 -11.44 -5.78
C LEU A 54 -1.99 -12.02 -4.35
N SER A 55 -2.32 -11.23 -3.33
CA SER A 55 -2.35 -11.73 -1.95
C SER A 55 -3.43 -12.80 -1.75
N VAL A 56 -4.58 -12.66 -2.41
CA VAL A 56 -5.62 -13.70 -2.44
C VAL A 56 -5.13 -14.93 -3.21
N LEU A 57 -4.57 -14.74 -4.40
CA LEU A 57 -4.10 -15.81 -5.28
C LEU A 57 -3.00 -16.68 -4.61
N PHE A 58 -2.07 -16.04 -3.92
CA PHE A 58 -0.99 -16.72 -3.18
C PHE A 58 -1.37 -17.08 -1.74
N ASN A 59 -2.62 -16.85 -1.34
CA ASN A 59 -3.14 -17.13 -0.01
C ASN A 59 -2.28 -16.51 1.12
N ARG A 60 -1.82 -15.27 0.93
CA ARG A 60 -0.99 -14.53 1.89
C ARG A 60 -1.86 -13.55 2.67
N GLY A 61 -2.42 -14.00 3.80
CA GLY A 61 -3.37 -13.20 4.58
C GLY A 61 -2.82 -11.87 5.10
N ARG A 62 -1.54 -11.83 5.53
CA ARG A 62 -0.91 -10.60 6.04
C ARG A 62 -0.74 -9.55 4.94
N ALA A 63 -0.29 -10.00 3.76
CA ALA A 63 -0.17 -9.13 2.59
C ALA A 63 -1.55 -8.63 2.16
N PHE A 64 -2.57 -9.49 2.18
CA PHE A 64 -3.95 -9.10 1.88
C PHE A 64 -4.46 -8.00 2.82
N ILE A 65 -4.30 -8.16 4.14
CA ILE A 65 -4.75 -7.15 5.11
C ILE A 65 -4.02 -5.82 4.88
N ALA A 66 -2.71 -5.85 4.63
CA ALA A 66 -1.93 -4.65 4.35
C ALA A 66 -2.40 -3.94 3.07
N PHE A 67 -2.49 -4.66 1.95
CA PHE A 67 -2.93 -4.09 0.68
C PHE A 67 -4.39 -3.65 0.68
N ALA A 68 -5.29 -4.39 1.34
CA ALA A 68 -6.70 -4.01 1.44
C ALA A 68 -6.90 -2.77 2.32
N SER A 69 -6.14 -2.65 3.43
CA SER A 69 -6.18 -1.46 4.28
C SER A 69 -5.66 -0.23 3.54
N LEU A 70 -4.58 -0.38 2.78
CA LEU A 70 -4.03 0.69 1.95
C LEU A 70 -4.97 1.07 0.79
N LEU A 71 -5.61 0.09 0.14
CA LEU A 71 -6.62 0.32 -0.90
C LEU A 71 -7.81 1.12 -0.35
N ALA A 72 -8.35 0.71 0.80
CA ALA A 72 -9.46 1.42 1.44
C ALA A 72 -9.06 2.84 1.86
N ALA A 73 -7.84 3.03 2.36
CA ALA A 73 -7.32 4.34 2.70
C ALA A 73 -7.18 5.25 1.48
N TYR A 74 -6.60 4.75 0.39
CA TYR A 74 -6.42 5.51 -0.84
C TYR A 74 -7.77 5.91 -1.44
N ALA A 75 -8.72 4.97 -1.51
CA ALA A 75 -10.09 5.24 -1.93
C ALA A 75 -10.76 6.31 -1.05
N GLY A 76 -10.61 6.22 0.27
CA GLY A 76 -11.15 7.18 1.22
C GLY A 76 -10.61 8.59 1.01
N ILE A 77 -9.30 8.73 0.77
CA ILE A 77 -8.66 10.03 0.50
C ILE A 77 -9.17 10.64 -0.81
N GLU A 78 -9.26 9.87 -1.89
CA GLU A 78 -9.78 10.38 -3.17
C GLU A 78 -11.23 10.86 -3.04
N VAL A 79 -12.09 10.05 -2.41
CA VAL A 79 -13.50 10.41 -2.21
C VAL A 79 -13.63 11.64 -1.31
N ALA A 80 -12.92 11.69 -0.18
CA ALA A 80 -12.99 12.82 0.74
C ALA A 80 -12.43 14.11 0.10
N GLY A 81 -11.38 14.00 -0.71
CA GLY A 81 -10.75 15.12 -1.41
C GLY A 81 -11.71 15.91 -2.31
N THR A 82 -12.79 15.28 -2.80
CA THR A 82 -13.84 15.96 -3.57
C THR A 82 -14.62 17.00 -2.78
N THR A 83 -14.58 16.94 -1.44
CA THR A 83 -15.33 17.84 -0.53
C THR A 83 -14.56 19.13 -0.20
N GLY A 84 -13.33 19.28 -0.69
CA GLY A 84 -12.45 20.42 -0.44
C GLY A 84 -11.35 20.10 0.58
N SER A 85 -10.15 20.65 0.35
CA SER A 85 -8.89 20.25 1.01
C SER A 85 -8.81 20.53 2.52
N GLN A 86 -9.67 21.40 3.07
CA GLN A 86 -9.75 21.68 4.51
C GLN A 86 -11.13 21.34 5.12
N SER A 87 -11.93 20.57 4.40
CA SER A 87 -13.23 20.15 4.89
C SER A 87 -13.10 19.11 6.01
N PHE A 88 -14.06 19.12 6.95
CA PHE A 88 -14.11 18.14 8.04
C PHE A 88 -13.99 16.68 7.57
N PRO A 89 -14.62 16.25 6.45
CA PRO A 89 -14.46 14.88 5.93
C PRO A 89 -13.03 14.50 5.61
N VAL A 90 -12.23 15.41 5.03
CA VAL A 90 -10.82 15.14 4.70
C VAL A 90 -10.00 14.90 5.96
N LEU A 91 -10.19 15.74 6.99
CA LEU A 91 -9.49 15.60 8.26
C LEU A 91 -9.91 14.33 9.02
N ALA A 92 -11.21 14.01 9.00
CA ALA A 92 -11.74 12.81 9.63
C ALA A 92 -11.18 11.54 8.98
N VAL A 93 -11.19 11.48 7.64
CA VAL A 93 -10.65 10.35 6.88
C VAL A 93 -9.14 10.22 7.09
N PHE A 94 -8.40 11.33 7.04
CA PHE A 94 -6.96 11.33 7.31
C PHE A 94 -6.65 10.79 8.72
N THR A 95 -7.39 11.24 9.73
CA THR A 95 -7.23 10.77 11.11
C THR A 95 -7.53 9.28 11.22
N ALA A 96 -8.64 8.82 10.61
CA ALA A 96 -9.03 7.41 10.61
C ALA A 96 -7.94 6.53 9.96
N ILE A 97 -7.42 6.94 8.80
CA ILE A 97 -6.39 6.20 8.06
C ILE A 97 -5.10 6.10 8.87
N THR A 98 -4.67 7.20 9.50
CA THR A 98 -3.44 7.26 10.29
C THR A 98 -3.47 6.32 11.49
N ILE A 99 -4.65 5.98 12.00
CA ILE A 99 -4.81 5.04 13.12
C ILE A 99 -5.10 3.62 12.62
N LEU A 100 -6.10 3.47 11.75
CA LEU A 100 -6.62 2.16 11.34
C LEU A 100 -5.64 1.39 10.45
N VAL A 101 -4.95 2.04 9.52
CA VAL A 101 -4.03 1.33 8.61
C VAL A 101 -2.84 0.74 9.38
N PRO A 102 -2.10 1.51 10.21
CA PRO A 102 -1.02 0.94 11.02
C PRO A 102 -1.54 -0.09 12.02
N ALA A 103 -2.71 0.13 12.64
CA ALA A 103 -3.30 -0.84 13.55
C ALA A 103 -3.61 -2.17 12.85
N ASN A 104 -4.23 -2.15 11.67
CA ASN A 104 -4.53 -3.35 10.89
C ASN A 104 -3.25 -4.10 10.51
N ILE A 105 -2.21 -3.39 10.10
CA ILE A 105 -0.91 -3.99 9.79
C ILE A 105 -0.30 -4.59 11.06
N LEU A 106 -0.30 -3.87 12.18
CA LEU A 106 0.21 -4.36 13.46
C LEU A 106 -0.51 -5.64 13.89
N PHE A 107 -1.84 -5.66 13.84
CA PHE A 107 -2.63 -6.85 14.13
C PHE A 107 -2.26 -8.00 13.18
N ALA A 108 -2.18 -7.76 11.88
CA ALA A 108 -1.71 -8.77 10.93
C ALA A 108 -0.29 -9.27 11.23
N LEU A 109 0.57 -8.44 11.83
CA LEU A 109 1.90 -8.86 12.22
C LEU A 109 1.93 -9.69 13.52
N LEU A 110 1.02 -9.43 14.46
CA LEU A 110 0.91 -10.11 15.75
C LEU A 110 0.34 -11.52 15.64
N TYR A 111 -0.57 -11.76 14.69
CA TYR A 111 -1.12 -13.09 14.45
C TYR A 111 -0.18 -13.94 13.59
N ALA A 112 -0.16 -15.25 13.86
CA ALA A 112 0.51 -16.22 12.99
C ALA A 112 0.01 -16.09 11.56
N GLU A 113 0.89 -16.30 10.58
CA GLU A 113 0.53 -16.12 9.17
C GLU A 113 -0.56 -17.13 8.79
N ARG A 114 -1.75 -16.61 8.47
CA ARG A 114 -2.89 -17.39 7.99
C ARG A 114 -3.13 -17.12 6.51
N GLY A 115 -3.68 -18.11 5.83
CA GLY A 115 -4.23 -17.93 4.49
C GLY A 115 -5.45 -16.99 4.51
N VAL A 116 -5.72 -16.34 3.38
CA VAL A 116 -6.99 -15.65 3.13
C VAL A 116 -8.15 -16.66 3.18
N TYR A 117 -7.95 -17.82 2.54
CA TYR A 117 -8.85 -18.96 2.66
C TYR A 117 -8.28 -19.96 3.67
N GLN A 118 -8.98 -20.10 4.79
CA GLN A 118 -8.66 -21.11 5.79
C GLN A 118 -9.37 -22.41 5.41
N HIS A 119 -8.65 -23.30 4.72
CA HIS A 119 -9.07 -24.69 4.64
C HIS A 119 -9.01 -25.24 6.07
N ARG A 120 -10.18 -25.59 6.63
CA ARG A 120 -10.28 -26.27 7.93
C ARG A 120 -9.49 -27.57 7.84
N ASN A 121 -8.22 -27.52 8.25
CA ASN A 121 -7.45 -28.72 8.47
C ASN A 121 -7.82 -29.19 9.88
N TYR A 122 -8.88 -30.01 9.95
CA TYR A 122 -9.15 -30.82 11.12
C TYR A 122 -8.14 -31.97 11.11
N ARG A 123 -6.93 -31.71 11.61
CA ARG A 123 -5.98 -32.74 12.02
C ARG A 123 -5.30 -32.29 13.29
#